data_AF-A0A6F8PMR3-F1
#
_entry.id   AF-A0A6F8PMR3-F1
#
_cell.length_a   1.000
_cell.length_b   1.000
_cell.length_c   1.000
_cell.angle_alpha   90.00
_cell.angle_beta   90.00
_cell.angle_gamma   90.00
#
_symmetry.space_group_name_H-M   'P 1'
#
loop_
_entity.id
_entity.type
_entity.pdbx_description
1 polymer ?
#
loop_
_entity_poly.entity_id
_entity_poly.type
_entity_poly.pdbx_seq_one_letter_code
_entity_poly.pdbx_strand_id
1 'polypeptide(L)'
;MLEVLHLVSNPETLQSPRAQLKVAPEQSKSAQKLYPISKVVQFVPKEVDMMPGNWAEPGNPTPYELCTTLQTCKRLWHLNKEALTCFDCDQEVTLHNIKVLEKLYIHLMDYLVE
;
A
#
# COMPACT_ATOMS: atom_id res chain seq x y z
N MET A 1 -0.07 -41.17 50.84
CA MET A 1 -1.37 -41.66 50.30
C MET A 1 -1.66 -40.78 49.09
N LEU A 2 -1.43 -41.21 47.84
CA LEU A 2 -2.29 -42.09 47.00
C LEU A 2 -3.74 -41.53 46.97
N GLU A 3 -4.36 -41.18 45.84
CA GLU A 3 -4.38 -41.91 44.56
C GLU A 3 -4.41 -41.00 43.32
N VAL A 4 -3.79 -41.52 42.26
CA VAL A 4 -3.90 -41.14 40.84
C VAL A 4 -4.84 -42.16 40.21
N LEU A 5 -5.82 -41.73 39.41
CA LEU A 5 -6.43 -42.59 38.39
C LEU A 5 -6.59 -41.80 37.09
N HIS A 6 -5.87 -42.30 36.09
CA HIS A 6 -5.95 -42.00 34.68
C HIS A 6 -7.34 -42.30 34.11
N LEU A 7 -7.76 -41.53 33.10
CA LEU A 7 -8.46 -42.07 31.94
C LEU A 7 -8.11 -41.23 30.70
N VAL A 8 -7.33 -41.85 29.81
CA VAL A 8 -7.03 -41.42 28.44
C VAL A 8 -8.10 -42.00 27.52
N SER A 9 -8.61 -41.22 26.56
CA SER A 9 -8.71 -41.58 25.12
C SER A 9 -9.65 -40.63 24.34
N ASN A 10 -9.06 -39.67 23.61
CA ASN A 10 -9.04 -39.53 22.14
C ASN A 10 -10.36 -39.45 21.30
N PRO A 11 -10.29 -39.02 20.01
CA PRO A 11 -10.97 -37.82 19.50
C PRO A 11 -11.99 -38.13 18.38
N GLU A 12 -12.58 -37.08 17.77
CA GLU A 12 -12.90 -36.95 16.32
C GLU A 12 -14.23 -36.22 15.99
N THR A 13 -14.14 -35.40 14.94
CA THR A 13 -15.20 -34.97 13.99
C THR A 13 -16.32 -34.03 14.46
N LEU A 14 -16.09 -32.72 14.29
CA LEU A 14 -17.16 -31.75 14.07
C LEU A 14 -17.69 -31.87 12.63
N GLN A 15 -18.73 -32.69 12.46
CA GLN A 15 -19.51 -32.79 11.23
C GLN A 15 -20.35 -31.52 11.00
N SER A 16 -20.24 -30.96 9.79
CA SER A 16 -21.10 -29.89 9.28
C SER A 16 -22.55 -30.36 9.13
N PRO A 17 -23.56 -29.64 9.66
CA PRO A 17 -24.95 -30.05 9.52
C PRO A 17 -25.48 -29.79 8.10
N ARG A 18 -25.95 -30.88 7.51
CA ARG A 18 -26.61 -31.03 6.20
C ARG A 18 -28.02 -30.43 6.26
N ALA A 19 -28.26 -29.33 5.55
CA ALA A 19 -29.60 -28.78 5.37
C ALA A 19 -30.26 -29.32 4.09
N GLN A 20 -31.55 -29.61 4.21
CA GLN A 20 -32.36 -30.49 3.37
C GLN A 20 -32.71 -29.91 1.99
N LEU A 21 -32.68 -30.75 0.94
CA LEU A 21 -33.31 -30.47 -0.36
C LEU A 21 -34.85 -30.46 -0.18
N LYS A 22 -35.49 -29.33 -0.49
CA LYS A 22 -36.93 -29.27 -0.78
C LYS A 22 -37.14 -28.89 -2.24
N VAL A 23 -37.99 -29.69 -2.89
CA VAL A 23 -38.35 -29.63 -4.32
C VAL A 23 -39.13 -28.35 -4.65
N ALA A 24 -38.93 -27.86 -5.87
CA ALA A 24 -39.43 -26.61 -6.43
C ALA A 24 -40.97 -26.56 -6.64
N PRO A 25 -41.59 -25.37 -6.59
CA PRO A 25 -42.84 -25.10 -7.29
C PRO A 25 -42.59 -24.36 -8.60
N GLU A 26 -43.23 -24.84 -9.66
CA GLU A 26 -43.24 -24.26 -10.99
C GLU A 26 -44.21 -23.08 -11.14
N GLN A 27 -43.80 -22.17 -12.03
CA GLN A 27 -44.56 -21.17 -12.80
C GLN A 27 -45.09 -19.92 -12.10
N SER A 28 -44.54 -18.77 -12.51
CA SER A 28 -45.32 -17.73 -13.21
C SER A 28 -44.41 -16.70 -13.89
N LYS A 29 -44.67 -16.48 -15.18
CA LYS A 29 -43.97 -15.51 -16.05
C LYS A 29 -44.16 -14.10 -15.50
N SER A 30 -43.07 -13.40 -15.20
CA SER A 30 -43.06 -11.95 -15.08
C SER A 30 -41.84 -11.38 -15.80
N ALA A 31 -42.07 -10.30 -16.54
CA ALA A 31 -41.20 -9.77 -17.58
C ALA A 31 -39.75 -9.52 -17.09
N GLN A 32 -38.79 -10.23 -17.67
CA GLN A 32 -37.39 -9.86 -17.56
C GLN A 32 -37.21 -8.51 -18.26
N LYS A 33 -37.11 -7.43 -17.48
CA LYS A 33 -36.40 -6.24 -17.95
C LYS A 33 -34.99 -6.70 -18.29
N LEU A 34 -34.71 -6.85 -19.59
CA LEU A 34 -33.36 -6.99 -20.12
C LEU A 34 -32.61 -5.70 -19.78
N TYR A 35 -31.96 -5.69 -18.62
CA TYR A 35 -30.86 -4.75 -18.41
C TYR A 35 -29.85 -5.05 -19.52
N PRO A 36 -29.36 -4.05 -20.27
CA PRO A 36 -28.30 -4.30 -21.23
C PRO A 36 -27.17 -4.96 -20.44
N ILE A 37 -26.75 -6.14 -20.91
CA ILE A 37 -25.57 -6.83 -20.40
C ILE A 37 -24.48 -5.76 -20.31
N SER A 38 -24.08 -5.43 -19.08
CA SER A 38 -23.01 -4.50 -18.81
C SER A 38 -21.86 -4.90 -19.74
N LYS A 39 -21.47 -4.02 -20.65
CA LYS A 39 -20.33 -4.26 -21.52
C LYS A 39 -19.13 -4.41 -20.60
N VAL A 40 -18.74 -5.64 -20.32
CA VAL A 40 -17.48 -5.95 -19.65
C VAL A 40 -16.40 -5.49 -20.64
N VAL A 41 -15.90 -4.28 -20.43
CA VAL A 41 -14.78 -3.76 -21.21
C VAL A 41 -13.59 -4.62 -20.83
N GLN A 42 -12.94 -5.21 -21.83
CA GLN A 42 -11.72 -5.97 -21.62
C GLN A 42 -10.67 -5.05 -21.00
N PHE A 43 -10.19 -5.41 -19.80
CA PHE A 43 -9.07 -4.73 -19.20
C PHE A 43 -7.84 -5.01 -20.07
N VAL A 44 -7.40 -4.00 -20.80
CA VAL A 44 -6.07 -4.00 -21.41
C VAL A 44 -5.15 -3.38 -20.37
N PRO A 45 -4.22 -4.13 -19.77
CA PRO A 45 -3.19 -3.54 -18.95
C PRO A 45 -2.44 -2.54 -19.82
N LYS A 46 -2.70 -1.25 -19.60
CA LYS A 46 -1.88 -0.19 -20.18
C LYS A 46 -0.65 -0.15 -19.31
N GLU A 47 0.48 -0.61 -19.85
CA GLU A 47 1.78 -0.21 -19.34
C GLU A 47 1.80 1.32 -19.41
N VAL A 48 1.67 1.95 -18.25
CA VAL A 48 1.94 3.37 -18.14
C VAL A 48 3.44 3.45 -18.27
N ASP A 49 3.91 4.10 -19.33
CA ASP A 49 5.32 4.42 -19.50
C ASP A 49 5.64 5.46 -18.42
N MET A 50 5.95 4.98 -17.21
CA MET A 50 6.10 5.82 -16.02
C MET A 50 7.43 6.59 -16.03
N MET A 51 8.24 6.48 -17.10
CA MET A 51 9.61 6.99 -17.10
C MET A 51 10.13 7.33 -18.50
N PRO A 52 10.89 8.43 -18.66
CA PRO A 52 11.67 8.64 -19.86
C PRO A 52 12.73 7.53 -19.99
N GLY A 53 12.86 6.96 -21.19
CA GLY A 53 13.64 5.75 -21.46
C GLY A 53 15.13 5.81 -21.08
N ASN A 54 15.66 7.00 -20.77
CA ASN A 54 17.02 7.21 -20.27
C ASN A 54 17.21 6.75 -18.81
N TRP A 55 16.17 6.56 -18.00
CA TRP A 55 16.35 6.11 -16.61
C TRP A 55 16.60 4.60 -16.45
N ALA A 56 16.38 3.82 -17.50
CA ALA A 56 16.81 2.42 -17.53
C ALA A 56 18.34 2.29 -17.66
N GLU A 57 19.05 3.39 -17.96
CA GLU A 57 20.50 3.39 -18.09
C GLU A 57 21.18 3.14 -16.73
N PRO A 58 22.18 2.23 -16.67
CA PRO A 58 22.95 1.98 -15.47
C PRO A 58 23.56 3.29 -14.93
N GLY A 59 23.23 3.62 -13.68
CA GLY A 59 23.74 4.82 -12.99
C GLY A 59 22.68 5.91 -12.76
N ASN A 60 21.50 5.81 -13.37
CA ASN A 60 20.37 6.66 -13.03
C ASN A 60 19.61 6.11 -11.81
N PRO A 61 19.13 6.98 -10.91
CA PRO A 61 18.39 6.55 -9.72
C PRO A 61 17.05 5.94 -10.13
N THR A 62 16.67 4.83 -9.50
CA THR A 62 15.34 4.25 -9.69
C THR A 62 14.25 5.15 -9.11
N PRO A 63 12.98 5.03 -9.57
CA PRO A 63 11.86 5.75 -8.96
C PRO A 63 11.74 5.50 -7.45
N TYR A 64 12.01 4.27 -7.03
CA TYR A 64 12.01 3.89 -5.63
C TYR A 64 13.07 4.65 -4.83
N GLU A 65 14.29 4.74 -5.36
CA GLU A 65 15.38 5.49 -4.74
C GLU A 65 15.03 6.97 -4.64
N LEU A 66 14.53 7.60 -5.72
CA LEU A 66 14.10 9.00 -5.67
C LEU A 66 12.99 9.25 -4.66
N CYS A 67 11.96 8.40 -4.63
CA CYS A 67 10.88 8.52 -3.66
C CYS A 67 11.42 8.41 -2.22
N THR A 68 12.32 7.47 -1.98
CA THR A 68 12.94 7.27 -0.66
C THR A 68 13.80 8.48 -0.27
N THR A 69 14.57 9.03 -1.20
CA THR A 69 15.39 10.23 -0.98
C THR A 69 14.51 11.45 -0.70
N LEU A 70 13.41 11.65 -1.42
CA LEU A 70 12.46 12.74 -1.17
C LEU A 70 11.82 12.65 0.21
N GLN A 71 11.38 11.46 0.64
CA GLN A 71 10.84 11.27 1.99
C GLN A 71 11.90 11.55 3.07
N THR A 72 13.14 11.16 2.81
CA THR A 72 14.27 11.45 3.70
C THR A 72 14.52 12.96 3.79
N CYS A 73 14.50 13.68 2.67
CA CYS A 73 14.65 15.14 2.65
C CYS A 73 13.58 15.84 3.47
N LYS A 74 12.30 15.43 3.32
CA LYS A 74 11.19 15.96 4.12
C LYS A 74 11.40 15.73 5.60
N ARG A 75 11.76 14.51 6.00
CA ARG A 75 12.03 14.16 7.40
C ARG A 75 13.16 15.01 7.98
N LEU A 76 14.28 15.15 7.26
CA LEU A 76 15.42 15.96 7.71
C LEU A 76 15.06 17.44 7.83
N TRP A 77 14.22 17.95 6.92
CA TRP A 77 13.74 19.32 7.00
C TRP A 77 12.92 19.54 8.28
N HIS A 78 12.00 18.63 8.61
CA HIS A 78 11.22 18.70 9.85
C HIS A 78 12.12 18.66 11.10
N LEU A 79 13.10 17.76 11.13
CA LEU A 79 14.05 17.69 12.24
C LEU A 79 14.85 18.98 12.41
N ASN A 80 15.28 19.61 11.32
CA ASN A 80 15.98 20.90 11.41
C ASN A 80 15.03 22.02 11.88
N LYS A 81 13.76 22.00 11.48
CA LYS A 81 12.77 22.97 11.98
C LYS A 81 12.51 22.80 13.47
N GLU A 82 12.43 21.57 13.95
CA GLU A 82 12.31 21.27 15.38
C GLU A 82 13.56 21.71 16.15
N ALA A 83 14.76 21.45 15.60
CA ALA A 83 16.02 21.84 16.22
C ALA A 83 16.15 23.35 16.45
N LEU A 84 15.54 24.20 15.61
CA LEU A 84 15.53 25.65 15.81
C LEU A 84 14.84 26.09 17.12
N THR A 85 14.07 25.21 17.76
CA THR A 85 13.44 25.47 19.06
C THR A 85 14.33 25.13 20.25
N CYS A 86 15.44 24.39 20.05
CA CYS A 86 16.40 24.07 21.10
C CYS A 86 17.30 25.26 21.42
N PHE A 87 17.60 25.44 22.72
CA PHE A 87 18.42 26.55 23.21
C PHE A 87 19.89 26.46 22.81
N ASP A 88 20.42 25.24 22.58
CA ASP A 88 21.81 24.97 22.20
C ASP A 88 22.01 24.80 20.68
N CYS A 89 20.97 25.06 19.89
CA CYS A 89 21.01 24.91 18.44
C CYS A 89 21.93 25.96 17.80
N ASP A 90 22.86 25.50 16.96
CA ASP A 90 23.58 26.35 16.03
C ASP A 90 22.61 26.83 14.93
N GLN A 91 22.02 28.00 15.14
CA GLN A 91 21.01 28.55 14.24
C GLN A 91 21.52 28.78 12.83
N GLU A 92 22.78 29.20 12.65
CA GLU A 92 23.33 29.51 11.33
C GLU A 92 23.43 28.23 10.50
N VAL A 93 24.01 27.18 11.09
CA VAL A 93 24.15 25.87 10.44
C VAL A 93 22.79 25.25 10.17
N THR A 94 21.87 25.27 11.13
CA THR A 94 20.53 24.70 10.96
C THR A 94 19.73 25.43 9.88
N LEU A 95 19.79 26.76 9.81
CA LEU A 95 19.16 27.54 8.73
C LEU A 95 19.80 27.28 7.37
N HIS A 96 21.12 27.09 7.32
CA HIS A 96 21.81 26.70 6.09
C HIS A 96 21.34 25.33 5.60
N ASN A 97 21.28 24.34 6.50
CA ASN A 97 20.80 22.99 6.20
C ASN A 97 19.38 22.98 5.65
N ILE A 98 18.48 23.77 6.25
CA ILE A 98 17.10 23.94 5.75
C ILE A 98 17.09 24.42 4.30
N LYS A 99 17.87 25.46 3.97
CA LYS A 99 17.95 26.00 2.61
C LYS A 99 18.51 24.98 1.62
N VAL A 100 19.51 24.20 2.02
CA VAL A 100 20.08 23.13 1.19
C VAL A 100 19.04 22.05 0.93
N LEU A 101 18.33 21.59 1.96
CA LEU A 101 17.28 20.58 1.84
C LEU A 101 16.11 21.06 0.96
N GLU A 102 15.72 22.33 1.05
CA GLU A 102 14.68 22.91 0.18
C GLU A 102 15.12 22.92 -1.29
N LYS A 103 16.36 23.34 -1.58
CA LYS A 103 16.91 23.31 -2.94
C LYS A 103 17.01 21.90 -3.50
N LEU A 104 17.47 20.95 -2.68
CA LEU A 104 17.58 19.54 -3.05
C LEU A 104 16.20 18.95 -3.32
N TYR A 105 15.21 19.24 -2.48
CA TYR A 105 13.84 18.77 -2.67
C TYR A 105 13.26 19.26 -4.00
N ILE A 106 13.44 20.53 -4.34
CA ILE A 106 12.97 21.09 -5.62
C ILE A 106 13.65 20.35 -6.79
N HIS A 107 14.98 20.22 -6.76
CA HIS A 107 15.70 19.48 -7.81
C HIS A 107 15.20 18.05 -7.95
N LEU A 108 15.00 17.32 -6.85
CA LEU A 108 14.52 15.94 -6.87
C LEU A 108 13.07 15.83 -7.36
N MET A 109 12.22 16.83 -7.12
CA MET A 109 10.85 16.85 -7.61
C MET A 109 10.79 17.08 -9.13
N ASP A 110 11.72 17.83 -9.71
CA ASP A 110 11.80 18.01 -11.16
C ASP A 110 12.03 16.67 -11.89
N TYR A 111 12.67 15.69 -11.25
CA TYR A 111 12.81 14.33 -11.78
C TYR A 111 11.52 13.51 -11.73
N LEU A 112 10.51 13.89 -10.93
CA LEU A 112 9.26 13.12 -10.80
C LEU A 112 8.11 13.64 -11.66
N VAL A 113 8.25 14.82 -12.29
CA VAL A 113 7.19 15.45 -13.08
C VAL A 113 7.48 15.27 -14.56
N GLU A 114 7.13 14.11 -15.11
CA GLU A 114 6.92 13.88 -16.54
C GLU A 114 5.62 13.11 -16.78
#